data_AF-A0AAV5CUP1-F1
#
_entry.id   AF-A0AAV5CUP1-F1
#
_cell.length_a   1.000
_cell.length_b   1.000
_cell.length_c   1.000
_cell.angle_alpha   90.00
_cell.angle_beta   90.00
_cell.angle_gamma   90.00
#
_symmetry.space_group_name_H-M   'P 1'
#
loop_
_entity.id
_entity.type
_entity.pdbx_description
1 polymer ?
#
loop_
_entity_poly.entity_id
_entity_poly.type
_entity_poly.pdbx_seq_one_letter_code
_entity_poly.pdbx_strand_id
1 'polypeptide(L)'
;MESAAALAKELGRWNEVSDFYRRASELYRECGRSQPASDALAKGASALEEKAPEEAIKMYDEACSLLEEDGKEQMAFDLYRTVAALYVKLEK
;
A
#
# COMPACT_ATOMS: atom_id res chain seq x y z
N MET A 1 0.65 5.10 13.54
CA MET A 1 0.22 3.82 12.92
C MET A 1 1.30 3.23 12.04
N GLU A 2 1.97 3.99 11.16
CA GLU A 2 3.14 3.49 10.42
C GLU A 2 4.26 2.95 11.34
N SER A 3 4.49 3.57 12.50
CA SER A 3 5.44 3.06 13.51
C SER A 3 5.02 1.73 14.15
N ALA A 4 3.71 1.48 14.29
CA ALA A 4 3.18 0.20 14.78
C ALA A 4 3.31 -0.88 13.69
N ALA A 5 3.12 -0.52 12.42
CA ALA A 5 3.36 -1.42 11.29
C ALA A 5 4.84 -1.84 11.20
N ALA A 6 5.78 -0.92 11.42
CA ALA A 6 7.21 -1.25 11.47
C ALA A 6 7.52 -2.28 12.57
N LEU A 7 6.95 -2.10 13.77
CA LEU A 7 7.13 -3.05 14.87
C LEU A 7 6.47 -4.41 14.57
N ALA A 8 5.27 -4.41 13.97
CA ALA A 8 4.60 -5.65 13.54
C ALA A 8 5.44 -6.43 12.51
N LYS A 9 6.12 -5.71 11.60
CA LYS A 9 7.05 -6.29 10.63
C LYS A 9 8.24 -6.95 11.32
N GLU A 10 8.86 -6.30 12.30
CA GLU A 10 9.96 -6.88 13.09
C GLU A 10 9.54 -8.14 13.86
N LEU A 11 8.28 -8.19 14.30
CA LEU A 11 7.69 -9.34 14.98
C LEU A 11 7.14 -10.42 14.01
N GLY A 12 7.29 -10.24 12.69
CA GLY A 12 6.80 -11.18 11.67
C GLY A 12 5.28 -11.28 11.58
N ARG A 13 4.54 -10.28 12.07
CA ARG A 13 3.07 -10.26 12.10
C ARG A 13 2.51 -9.55 10.89
N TRP A 14 2.59 -10.22 9.74
CA TRP A 14 2.28 -9.64 8.42
C TRP A 14 0.84 -9.15 8.27
N ASN A 15 -0.13 -9.83 8.90
CA ASN A 15 -1.53 -9.35 8.91
C ASN A 15 -1.66 -7.99 9.60
N GLU A 16 -1.01 -7.82 10.75
CA GLU A 16 -1.03 -6.56 11.51
C GLU A 16 -0.32 -5.43 10.73
N VAL A 17 0.71 -5.75 9.94
CA VAL A 17 1.36 -4.76 9.05
C VAL A 17 0.34 -4.17 8.08
N SER A 18 -0.46 -5.02 7.41
CA SER A 18 -1.50 -4.56 6.48
C SER A 18 -2.54 -3.70 7.19
N ASP A 19 -3.05 -4.16 8.34
CA ASP A 19 -4.07 -3.46 9.13
C ASP A 19 -3.60 -2.06 9.55
N PHE A 20 -2.36 -1.94 10.04
CA PHE A 20 -1.83 -0.66 10.50
C PHE A 20 -1.61 0.34 9.35
N TYR A 21 -1.18 -0.12 8.18
CA TYR A 21 -1.01 0.75 7.01
C TYR A 21 -2.35 1.16 6.38
N ARG A 22 -3.32 0.25 6.31
CA ARG A 22 -4.70 0.60 5.89
C ARG A 22 -5.32 1.62 6.83
N ARG A 23 -5.19 1.41 8.15
CA ARG A 23 -5.74 2.34 9.13
C ARG A 23 -5.03 3.70 9.11
N ALA A 24 -3.73 3.75 8.79
CA ALA A 24 -3.03 5.00 8.51
C ALA A 24 -3.57 5.71 7.26
N SER A 25 -3.82 4.96 6.18
CA SER A 25 -4.42 5.47 4.95
C SER A 25 -5.80 6.08 5.19
N GLU A 26 -6.67 5.37 5.91
CA GLU A 26 -8.00 5.86 6.28
C GLU A 26 -7.95 7.20 7.00
N LEU A 27 -7.06 7.38 7.99
CA LEU A 27 -6.92 8.65 8.69
C LEU A 27 -6.45 9.79 7.78
N TYR A 28 -5.53 9.52 6.86
CA TYR A 28 -5.09 10.53 5.89
C TYR A 28 -6.23 10.91 4.95
N ARG A 29 -7.02 9.93 4.50
CA ARG A 29 -8.19 10.15 3.64
C ARG A 29 -9.28 10.94 4.36
N GLU A 30 -9.57 10.62 5.63
CA GLU A 30 -10.51 11.38 6.47
C GLU A 30 -10.09 12.85 6.63
N CYS A 31 -8.79 13.15 6.57
CA CYS A 31 -8.25 14.51 6.57
C CYS A 31 -8.24 15.17 5.17
N GLY A 32 -8.83 14.55 4.15
CA GLY A 32 -8.79 15.03 2.75
C GLY A 32 -7.40 14.94 2.11
N ARG A 33 -6.49 14.14 2.68
CA ARG A 33 -5.11 13.99 2.20
C ARG A 33 -4.97 12.67 1.45
N SER A 34 -5.53 12.62 0.26
CA SER A 34 -5.53 11.44 -0.62
C SER A 34 -4.12 10.91 -0.88
N GLN A 35 -3.17 11.77 -1.23
CA GLN A 35 -1.84 11.32 -1.58
C GLN A 35 -1.06 10.67 -0.42
N PRO A 36 -0.98 11.27 0.78
CA PRO A 36 -0.45 10.56 1.95
C PRO A 36 -1.17 9.25 2.29
N ALA A 37 -2.48 9.17 1.99
CA ALA A 37 -3.23 7.94 2.17
C ALA A 37 -2.77 6.84 1.19
N SER A 38 -2.54 7.20 -0.08
CA SER A 38 -1.98 6.31 -1.08
C SER A 38 -0.54 5.90 -0.74
N ASP A 39 0.31 6.84 -0.32
CA ASP A 39 1.70 6.57 0.08
C ASP A 39 1.77 5.58 1.26
N ALA A 40 0.84 5.68 2.22
CA ALA A 40 0.76 4.75 3.34
C ALA A 40 0.42 3.33 2.88
N LEU A 41 -0.54 3.17 1.95
CA LEU A 41 -0.88 1.87 1.37
C LEU A 41 0.29 1.29 0.57
N ALA A 42 0.95 2.10 -0.25
CA ALA A 42 2.12 1.69 -1.04
C ALA A 42 3.28 1.21 -0.17
N LYS A 43 3.54 1.88 0.96
CA LYS A 43 4.53 1.43 1.96
C LYS A 43 4.14 0.08 2.56
N GLY A 44 2.88 -0.09 2.94
CA GLY A 44 2.39 -1.37 3.45
C GLY A 44 2.51 -2.50 2.44
N ALA A 45 2.15 -2.23 1.19
CA ALA A 45 2.29 -3.18 0.10
C ALA A 45 3.76 -3.61 -0.11
N SER A 46 4.68 -2.65 -0.19
CA SER A 46 6.13 -2.94 -0.32
C SER A 46 6.67 -3.80 0.83
N ALA A 47 6.13 -3.65 2.04
CA ALA A 47 6.53 -4.43 3.20
C ALA A 47 6.04 -5.88 3.14
N LEU A 48 5.04 -6.17 2.30
CA LEU A 48 4.38 -7.47 2.16
C LEU A 48 4.76 -8.22 0.88
N GLU A 49 5.42 -7.60 -0.10
CA GLU A 49 5.75 -8.20 -1.40
C GLU A 49 6.36 -9.61 -1.31
N GLU A 50 7.27 -9.85 -0.36
CA GLU A 50 7.94 -11.15 -0.23
C GLU A 50 7.17 -12.17 0.62
N LYS A 51 6.23 -11.73 1.47
CA LYS A 51 5.60 -12.56 2.50
C LYS A 51 4.12 -12.81 2.26
N ALA A 52 3.45 -11.88 1.61
CA ALA A 52 2.04 -11.91 1.25
C ALA A 52 1.83 -11.12 -0.05
N PRO A 53 2.34 -11.62 -1.20
CA PRO A 53 2.31 -10.89 -2.47
C PRO A 53 0.89 -10.58 -2.95
N GLU A 54 -0.08 -11.47 -2.72
CA GLU A 54 -1.48 -11.23 -3.09
C GLU A 54 -2.08 -10.06 -2.30
N GLU A 55 -1.67 -9.90 -1.03
CA GLU A 55 -2.12 -8.81 -0.19
C GLU A 55 -1.43 -7.49 -0.56
N ALA A 56 -0.14 -7.55 -0.93
CA ALA A 56 0.59 -6.40 -1.45
C ALA A 56 -0.07 -5.84 -2.73
N ILE A 57 -0.47 -6.72 -3.65
CA ILE A 57 -1.16 -6.33 -4.88
C ILE A 57 -2.46 -5.58 -4.57
N LYS A 58 -3.31 -6.12 -3.68
CA LYS A 58 -4.56 -5.45 -3.30
C LYS A 58 -4.31 -4.07 -2.70
N MET A 59 -3.31 -3.95 -1.82
CA MET A 59 -2.97 -2.67 -1.20
C MET A 59 -2.47 -1.65 -2.22
N TYR A 60 -1.71 -2.07 -3.24
CA TYR A 60 -1.34 -1.17 -4.33
C TYR A 60 -2.54 -0.77 -5.19
N ASP A 61 -3.48 -1.67 -5.46
CA ASP A 61 -4.72 -1.37 -6.19
C ASP A 61 -5.60 -0.35 -5.44
N GLU A 62 -5.73 -0.53 -4.12
CA GLU A 62 -6.37 0.45 -3.23
C GLU A 62 -5.65 1.82 -3.29
N ALA A 63 -4.30 1.82 -3.34
CA ALA A 63 -3.50 3.04 -3.43
C ALA A 63 -3.70 3.78 -4.76
N CYS A 64 -3.81 3.06 -5.88
CA CYS A 64 -4.10 3.61 -7.20
C CYS A 64 -5.51 4.20 -7.25
N SER A 65 -6.52 3.42 -6.85
CA SER A 65 -7.93 3.84 -6.83
C SER A 65 -8.12 5.14 -6.07
N LEU A 66 -7.44 5.28 -4.93
CA LEU A 66 -7.52 6.46 -4.08
C LEU A 66 -6.96 7.73 -4.74
N LEU A 67 -5.92 7.60 -5.58
CA LEU A 67 -5.37 8.73 -6.35
C LEU A 67 -6.25 9.08 -7.55
N GLU A 68 -6.82 8.08 -8.22
CA GLU A 68 -7.74 8.27 -9.35
C GLU A 68 -9.03 8.98 -8.92
N GLU A 69 -9.61 8.60 -7.77
CA GLU A 69 -10.77 9.26 -7.18
C GLU A 69 -10.55 10.76 -6.91
N ASP A 70 -9.30 11.17 -6.64
CA ASP A 70 -8.91 12.57 -6.39
C ASP A 70 -8.34 13.27 -7.64
N GLY A 71 -8.45 12.66 -8.83
CA GLY A 71 -7.97 13.22 -10.09
C GLY A 71 -6.44 13.28 -10.22
N LYS A 72 -5.72 12.48 -9.44
CA LYS A 72 -4.24 12.41 -9.39
C LYS A 72 -3.70 11.21 -10.17
N GLU A 73 -4.30 10.91 -11.31
CA GLU A 73 -3.99 9.76 -12.17
C GLU A 73 -2.51 9.68 -12.55
N GLN A 74 -1.84 10.82 -12.75
CA GLN A 74 -0.40 10.86 -13.03
C GLN A 74 0.44 10.23 -11.92
N MET A 75 -0.04 10.27 -10.68
CA MET A 75 0.63 9.72 -9.51
C MET A 75 0.36 8.23 -9.34
N ALA A 76 -0.79 7.75 -9.83
CA ALA A 76 -1.13 6.33 -9.87
C ALA A 76 -0.23 5.56 -10.86
N PHE A 77 0.29 6.23 -11.90
CA PHE A 77 1.15 5.61 -12.90
C PHE A 77 2.40 4.94 -12.30
N ASP A 78 3.07 5.59 -11.35
CA ASP A 78 4.27 5.03 -10.70
C ASP A 78 3.93 3.79 -9.86
N LEU A 79 2.74 3.77 -9.25
CA LEU A 79 2.22 2.62 -8.52
C LEU A 79 1.90 1.45 -9.47
N TYR A 80 1.22 1.71 -10.59
CA TYR A 80 0.96 0.69 -11.60
C TYR A 80 2.22 0.04 -12.14
N ARG A 81 3.27 0.84 -12.38
CA ARG A 81 4.58 0.30 -12.80
C ARG A 81 5.16 -0.64 -11.76
N THR A 82 5.02 -0.31 -10.47
CA THR A 82 5.49 -1.12 -9.35
C THR A 82 4.71 -2.44 -9.26
N VAL A 83 3.37 -2.38 -9.36
CA VAL A 83 2.50 -3.56 -9.37
C VAL A 83 2.80 -4.49 -10.54
N ALA A 84 2.94 -3.93 -11.75
CA ALA A 84 3.26 -4.72 -12.94
C ALA A 84 4.61 -5.43 -12.80
N ALA A 85 5.62 -4.77 -12.23
CA ALA A 85 6.92 -5.38 -11.97
C ALA A 85 6.81 -6.54 -10.96
N LEU A 86 5.97 -6.39 -9.93
CA LEU A 86 5.72 -7.43 -8.95
C LEU A 86 5.03 -8.66 -9.58
N TYR A 87 3.99 -8.44 -10.41
CA TYR A 87 3.32 -9.52 -11.14
C TYR A 87 4.28 -10.33 -12.01
N VAL A 88 5.13 -9.66 -12.81
CA VAL A 88 6.13 -10.35 -13.65
C VAL A 88 7.12 -11.17 -12.81
N LYS A 89 7.37 -10.76 -11.56
CA LYS A 89 8.25 -11.47 -10.63
C LYS A 89 7.58 -12.72 -10.06
N LEU A 90 6.26 -12.71 -9.87
CA LEU A 90 5.47 -13.82 -9.34
C LEU A 90 5.13 -14.88 -10.40
N GLU A 91 5.11 -14.51 -11.68
CA GLU A 91 4.92 -15.46 -12.80
C GLU A 91 6.20 -16.25 -13.17
N LYS A 92 7.31 -16.08 -12.44
CA LYS A 92 8.57 -16.82 -12.63
C LYS A 92 8.77 -17.88 -11.56
#